data_AF-A0A5J5A3H3-F1
#
_entry.id   AF-A0A5J5A3H3-F1
#
_cell.length_a   1.000
_cell.length_b   1.000
_cell.length_c   1.000
_cell.angle_alpha   90.00
_cell.angle_beta   90.00
_cell.angle_gamma   90.00
#
_symmetry.space_group_name_H-M   'P 1'
#
loop_
_entity.id
_entity.type
_entity.pdbx_description
1 polymer ?
#
loop_
_entity_poly.entity_id
_entity_poly.type
_entity_poly.pdbx_seq_one_letter_code
_entity_poly.pdbx_strand_id
1 'polypeptide(L)'
;MSVVAEVPGYIQVFSDGSVKRFLPEIAPASTESSTGFKSKDVIIDPSKPVTARMFLPDNPISVADLPVLVYFHGGGFCIGSTTWLGYHYFLGDLSVASQSIVLSVDYRLAPENRLPIAYDDCYSSIEWLSHKARSDPWLDKADLSRVFLSGDSAGGNIVHQRTEGEMADGAAGDVKMNDLFWSQSLPEGSNRDYYGCNFEMAELSPVEWSQFPAVVVYVAGLDFLKERGAMYAEFLQKKGVKEVKLVEEEGESHIYHVFHPKSEATHLLQKQMSSFIHSF
;
A
#
# COMPACT_ATOMS: atom_id res chain seq x y z
N MET A 1 22.93 2.73 -25.50
CA MET A 1 21.92 2.60 -24.43
C MET A 1 20.58 2.33 -25.10
N SER A 2 19.99 1.18 -24.87
CA SER A 2 18.69 0.76 -25.45
C SER A 2 17.70 0.40 -24.35
N VAL A 3 16.41 0.57 -24.60
CA VAL A 3 15.35 0.10 -23.67
C VAL A 3 15.31 -1.42 -23.70
N VAL A 4 15.33 -2.04 -22.52
CA VAL A 4 15.26 -3.51 -22.34
C VAL A 4 13.96 -3.98 -21.69
N ALA A 5 13.27 -3.09 -20.96
CA ALA A 5 11.93 -3.33 -20.45
C ALA A 5 11.16 -2.00 -20.38
N GLU A 6 9.86 -2.03 -20.67
CA GLU A 6 9.01 -0.84 -20.67
C GLU A 6 7.57 -1.18 -20.27
N VAL A 7 7.02 -0.41 -19.33
CA VAL A 7 5.58 -0.22 -19.20
C VAL A 7 5.27 1.19 -19.68
N PRO A 8 4.64 1.37 -20.86
CA PRO A 8 4.41 2.68 -21.46
C PRO A 8 3.70 3.64 -20.50
N GLY A 9 4.24 4.84 -20.35
CA GLY A 9 3.68 5.86 -19.45
C GLY A 9 4.00 5.67 -17.96
N TYR A 10 4.75 4.63 -17.58
CA TYR A 10 5.09 4.35 -16.18
C TYR A 10 6.60 4.20 -15.94
N ILE A 11 7.27 3.29 -16.66
CA ILE A 11 8.68 2.98 -16.44
C ILE A 11 9.38 2.50 -17.72
N GLN A 12 10.62 2.94 -17.92
CA GLN A 12 11.57 2.42 -18.91
C GLN A 12 12.85 1.99 -18.19
N VAL A 13 13.31 0.78 -18.47
CA VAL A 13 14.58 0.21 -17.99
C VAL A 13 15.53 0.10 -19.16
N PHE A 14 16.76 0.58 -19.00
CA PHE A 14 17.77 0.62 -20.04
C PHE A 14 18.84 -0.46 -19.85
N SER A 15 19.52 -0.80 -20.95
CA SER A 15 20.55 -1.84 -21.02
C SER A 15 21.75 -1.64 -20.10
N ASP A 16 21.95 -0.44 -19.57
CA ASP A 16 23.02 -0.08 -18.63
C ASP A 16 22.56 -0.09 -17.16
N GLY A 17 21.32 -0.50 -16.90
CA GLY A 17 20.72 -0.54 -15.56
C GLY A 17 20.06 0.77 -15.13
N SER A 18 20.15 1.84 -15.91
CA SER A 18 19.42 3.08 -15.61
C SER A 18 17.91 2.91 -15.80
N VAL A 19 17.14 3.69 -15.04
CA VAL A 19 15.68 3.62 -15.02
C VAL A 19 15.10 5.02 -15.18
N LYS A 20 14.10 5.16 -16.06
CA LYS A 20 13.29 6.36 -16.19
C LYS A 20 11.86 6.05 -15.73
N ARG A 21 11.40 6.76 -14.71
CA ARG A 21 10.01 6.71 -14.23
C ARG A 21 9.23 7.92 -14.73
N PHE A 22 8.01 7.71 -15.18
CA PHE A 22 7.10 8.78 -15.57
C PHE A 22 6.30 9.16 -14.31
N LEU A 23 6.43 10.41 -13.89
CA LEU A 23 5.86 10.88 -12.64
C LEU A 23 4.50 11.52 -12.90
N PRO A 24 3.45 11.13 -12.16
CA PRO A 24 2.19 11.86 -12.16
C PRO A 24 2.34 13.20 -11.44
N GLU A 25 1.25 13.95 -11.32
CA GLU A 25 1.21 15.15 -10.50
C GLU A 25 1.55 14.85 -9.04
N ILE A 26 2.26 15.77 -8.39
CA ILE A 26 2.73 15.65 -7.02
C ILE A 26 2.18 16.78 -6.13
N ALA A 27 2.11 16.51 -4.84
CA ALA A 27 1.80 17.50 -3.81
C ALA A 27 2.97 17.67 -2.83
N PRO A 28 3.33 18.91 -2.46
CA PRO A 28 4.23 19.15 -1.34
C PRO A 28 3.53 18.81 -0.01
N ALA A 29 4.31 18.47 1.01
CA ALA A 29 3.80 18.42 2.37
C ALA A 29 3.53 19.84 2.89
N SER A 30 2.56 19.98 3.80
CA SER A 30 2.19 21.26 4.40
C SER A 30 1.77 21.10 5.86
N THR A 31 2.44 21.80 6.77
CA THR A 31 2.04 21.88 8.18
C THR A 31 0.86 22.83 8.42
N GLU A 32 0.50 23.62 7.41
CA GLU A 32 -0.70 24.44 7.41
C GLU A 32 -1.88 23.64 6.88
N SER A 33 -3.01 23.72 7.58
CA SER A 33 -4.25 23.02 7.20
C SER A 33 -5.11 23.92 6.32
N SER A 34 -5.26 23.56 5.05
CA SER A 34 -6.23 24.17 4.13
C SER A 34 -7.42 23.24 3.81
N THR A 35 -7.26 21.94 4.07
CA THR A 35 -8.21 20.88 3.66
C THR A 35 -8.57 19.93 4.79
N GLY A 36 -8.36 20.34 6.05
CA GLY A 36 -8.74 19.57 7.25
C GLY A 36 -7.65 18.63 7.79
N PHE A 37 -6.52 18.49 7.09
CA PHE A 37 -5.35 17.76 7.56
C PHE A 37 -4.08 18.57 7.36
N LYS A 38 -3.04 18.20 8.12
CA LYS A 38 -1.65 18.64 7.95
C LYS A 38 -0.82 17.47 7.46
N SER A 39 0.25 17.75 6.73
CA SER A 39 1.23 16.74 6.30
C SER A 39 2.68 17.20 6.50
N LYS A 40 3.58 16.26 6.76
CA LYS A 40 5.03 16.50 6.80
C LYS A 40 5.80 15.26 6.38
N ASP A 41 7.00 15.45 5.85
CA ASP A 41 7.90 14.37 5.50
C ASP A 41 8.85 14.07 6.67
N VAL A 42 9.10 12.80 6.94
CA VAL A 42 9.97 12.30 8.01
C VAL A 42 10.98 11.30 7.47
N ILE A 43 12.15 11.25 8.09
CA ILE A 43 13.20 10.27 7.79
C ILE A 43 13.00 9.06 8.71
N ILE A 44 12.80 7.90 8.12
CA ILE A 44 12.61 6.62 8.84
C ILE A 44 13.96 6.05 9.25
N ASP A 45 14.86 5.91 8.29
CA ASP A 45 16.22 5.44 8.53
C ASP A 45 17.14 6.43 7.83
N PRO A 46 18.11 7.09 8.51
CA PRO A 46 19.05 7.98 7.84
C PRO A 46 20.18 7.24 7.11
N SER A 47 20.37 5.93 7.39
CA SER A 47 21.38 5.09 6.74
C SER A 47 20.89 4.45 5.44
N LYS A 48 19.57 4.38 5.26
CA LYS A 48 18.88 3.97 4.03
C LYS A 48 18.11 5.17 3.51
N PRO A 49 17.90 5.39 2.21
CA PRO A 49 17.07 6.50 1.74
C PRO A 49 15.56 6.22 1.94
N VAL A 50 15.14 5.87 3.16
CA VAL A 50 13.73 5.53 3.49
C VAL A 50 13.09 6.70 4.21
N THR A 51 12.06 7.26 3.58
CA THR A 51 11.27 8.36 4.12
C THR A 51 9.80 7.97 4.24
N ALA A 52 9.04 8.79 4.95
CA ALA A 52 7.60 8.66 4.99
C ALA A 52 6.95 10.04 5.01
N ARG A 53 5.69 10.12 4.57
CA ARG A 53 4.83 11.28 4.78
C ARG A 53 3.81 10.98 5.87
N MET A 54 3.83 11.78 6.91
CA MET A 54 2.83 11.76 7.96
C MET A 54 1.67 12.68 7.62
N PHE A 55 0.46 12.26 7.95
CA PHE A 55 -0.76 13.06 7.92
C PHE A 55 -1.39 13.10 9.31
N LEU A 56 -1.84 14.28 9.72
CA LEU A 56 -2.47 14.53 11.01
C LEU A 56 -3.78 15.29 10.77
N PRO A 57 -4.93 14.86 11.35
CA PRO A 57 -6.16 15.61 11.23
C PRO A 57 -6.05 16.91 12.04
N ASP A 58 -6.46 18.03 11.46
CA ASP A 58 -6.26 19.36 12.04
C ASP A 58 -7.15 19.61 13.26
N ASN A 59 -8.35 19.01 13.26
CA ASN A 59 -9.35 19.14 14.32
C ASN A 59 -9.73 17.74 14.84
N PRO A 60 -8.93 17.14 15.75
CA PRO A 60 -9.30 15.87 16.36
C PRO A 60 -10.60 16.03 17.14
N ILE A 61 -11.55 15.12 16.90
CA ILE A 61 -12.91 15.16 17.48
C ILE A 61 -12.90 14.88 18.99
N SER A 62 -11.87 14.21 19.50
CA SER A 62 -11.71 13.84 20.90
C SER A 62 -10.34 14.28 21.45
N VAL A 63 -10.25 14.36 22.77
CA VAL A 63 -8.99 14.49 23.51
C VAL A 63 -8.23 13.18 23.62
N ALA A 64 -8.84 12.06 23.21
CA ALA A 64 -8.20 10.75 23.18
C ALA A 64 -7.08 10.70 22.14
N ASP A 65 -6.09 9.85 22.40
CA ASP A 65 -5.02 9.55 21.44
C ASP A 65 -5.60 8.91 20.17
N LEU A 66 -4.97 9.20 19.04
CA LEU A 66 -5.38 8.81 17.71
C LEU A 66 -4.75 7.46 17.33
N PRO A 67 -5.49 6.52 16.74
CA PRO A 67 -4.89 5.33 16.14
C PRO A 67 -3.89 5.72 15.04
N VAL A 68 -2.96 4.83 14.75
CA VAL A 68 -1.96 5.02 13.68
C VAL A 68 -2.20 4.05 12.55
N LEU A 69 -2.33 4.56 11.33
CA LEU A 69 -2.38 3.76 10.11
C LEU A 69 -1.05 3.89 9.37
N VAL A 70 -0.30 2.80 9.23
CA VAL A 70 0.87 2.74 8.36
C VAL A 70 0.41 2.29 6.97
N TYR A 71 0.67 3.11 5.96
CA TYR A 71 0.23 2.90 4.59
C TYR A 71 1.40 2.64 3.63
N PHE A 72 1.31 1.57 2.86
CA PHE A 72 2.27 1.21 1.82
C PHE A 72 1.61 1.41 0.45
N HIS A 73 2.19 2.27 -0.39
CA HIS A 73 1.61 2.58 -1.69
C HIS A 73 1.75 1.44 -2.70
N GLY A 74 0.84 1.36 -3.67
CA GLY A 74 0.94 0.50 -4.86
C GLY A 74 1.97 0.96 -5.89
N GLY A 75 2.00 0.30 -7.05
CA GLY A 75 2.92 0.62 -8.15
C GLY A 75 3.85 -0.53 -8.57
N GLY A 76 3.44 -1.78 -8.37
CA GLY A 76 4.21 -2.95 -8.82
C GLY A 76 5.61 -3.07 -8.21
N PHE A 77 5.85 -2.43 -7.07
CA PHE A 77 7.17 -2.18 -6.45
C PHE A 77 8.16 -1.38 -7.31
N CYS A 78 7.77 -0.96 -8.51
CA CYS A 78 8.65 -0.30 -9.46
C CYS A 78 8.42 1.20 -9.56
N ILE A 79 7.22 1.66 -9.20
CA ILE A 79 6.79 3.05 -9.22
C ILE A 79 5.99 3.36 -7.95
N GLY A 80 5.57 4.61 -7.80
CA GLY A 80 4.84 5.10 -6.64
C GLY A 80 5.69 6.04 -5.80
N SER A 81 5.03 6.94 -5.09
CA SER A 81 5.67 7.78 -4.07
C SER A 81 4.61 8.39 -3.16
N THR A 82 4.99 8.63 -1.91
CA THR A 82 4.22 9.42 -0.93
C THR A 82 3.86 10.83 -1.41
N THR A 83 4.55 11.35 -2.44
CA THR A 83 4.28 12.68 -3.00
C THR A 83 3.22 12.70 -4.09
N TRP A 84 2.78 11.56 -4.61
CA TRP A 84 1.79 11.54 -5.69
C TRP A 84 0.47 12.18 -5.21
N LEU A 85 -0.09 13.06 -6.05
CA LEU A 85 -1.26 13.87 -5.69
C LEU A 85 -2.45 13.01 -5.23
N GLY A 86 -2.68 11.89 -5.91
CA GLY A 86 -3.71 10.91 -5.59
C GLY A 86 -3.59 10.37 -4.16
N TYR A 87 -2.42 9.81 -3.83
CA TYR A 87 -2.14 9.32 -2.48
C TYR A 87 -2.19 10.44 -1.44
N HIS A 88 -1.66 11.61 -1.75
CA HIS A 88 -1.66 12.74 -0.82
C HIS A 88 -3.08 13.12 -0.40
N TYR A 89 -4.00 13.28 -1.34
CA TYR A 89 -5.38 13.62 -1.00
C TYR A 89 -6.14 12.45 -0.38
N PHE A 90 -6.01 11.24 -0.94
CA PHE A 90 -6.67 10.07 -0.39
C PHE A 90 -6.31 9.82 1.08
N LEU A 91 -5.00 9.85 1.40
CA LEU A 91 -4.51 9.56 2.75
C LEU A 91 -4.74 10.73 3.72
N GLY A 92 -4.66 11.97 3.25
CA GLY A 92 -5.04 13.13 4.04
C GLY A 92 -6.52 13.12 4.43
N ASP A 93 -7.40 12.87 3.47
CA ASP A 93 -8.85 12.76 3.72
C ASP A 93 -9.17 11.52 4.58
N LEU A 94 -8.45 10.41 4.39
CA LEU A 94 -8.57 9.23 5.25
C LEU A 94 -8.16 9.55 6.69
N SER A 95 -7.09 10.30 6.91
CA SER A 95 -6.67 10.76 8.24
C SER A 95 -7.78 11.56 8.94
N VAL A 96 -8.50 12.41 8.19
CA VAL A 96 -9.67 13.15 8.70
C VAL A 96 -10.85 12.21 8.96
N ALA A 97 -11.24 11.38 7.99
CA ALA A 97 -12.42 10.51 8.10
C ALA A 97 -12.27 9.43 9.17
N SER A 98 -11.06 8.94 9.40
CA SER A 98 -10.73 7.93 10.41
C SER A 98 -10.23 8.52 11.72
N GLN A 99 -10.02 9.84 11.82
CA GLN A 99 -9.44 10.46 13.01
C GLN A 99 -8.17 9.72 13.45
N SER A 100 -7.27 9.48 12.50
CA SER A 100 -6.05 8.70 12.70
C SER A 100 -4.83 9.47 12.19
N ILE A 101 -3.68 9.16 12.77
CA ILE A 101 -2.39 9.55 12.19
C ILE A 101 -2.09 8.57 11.07
N VAL A 102 -1.83 9.06 9.86
CA VAL A 102 -1.45 8.19 8.73
C VAL A 102 0.02 8.37 8.43
N LEU A 103 0.80 7.28 8.45
CA LEU A 103 2.21 7.24 8.07
C LEU A 103 2.34 6.53 6.72
N SER A 104 2.45 7.28 5.63
CA SER A 104 2.65 6.75 4.28
C SER A 104 4.13 6.55 3.99
N VAL A 105 4.56 5.34 3.67
CA VAL A 105 5.99 4.98 3.57
C VAL A 105 6.47 5.00 2.12
N ASP A 106 7.62 5.64 1.88
CA ASP A 106 8.32 5.70 0.59
C ASP A 106 9.41 4.61 0.59
N TYR A 107 9.01 3.37 0.32
CA TYR A 107 9.92 2.22 0.27
C TYR A 107 10.75 2.23 -1.01
N ARG A 108 11.95 1.63 -0.99
CA ARG A 108 12.82 1.61 -2.17
C ARG A 108 12.24 0.75 -3.29
N LEU A 109 12.37 1.26 -4.52
CA LEU A 109 11.75 0.69 -5.71
C LEU A 109 12.71 -0.23 -6.48
N ALA A 110 12.11 -1.25 -7.08
CA ALA A 110 12.69 -2.06 -8.13
C ALA A 110 12.73 -1.30 -9.48
N PRO A 111 13.58 -1.72 -10.44
CA PRO A 111 14.53 -2.84 -10.38
C PRO A 111 15.84 -2.55 -9.63
N GLU A 112 16.12 -1.30 -9.24
CA GLU A 112 17.35 -0.93 -8.53
C GLU A 112 17.43 -1.62 -7.15
N ASN A 113 16.28 -1.79 -6.50
CA ASN A 113 16.13 -2.44 -5.21
C ASN A 113 15.05 -3.53 -5.30
N ARG A 114 15.39 -4.69 -5.86
CA ARG A 114 14.50 -5.86 -5.92
C ARG A 114 14.07 -6.33 -4.54
N LEU A 115 12.96 -7.06 -4.47
CA LEU A 115 12.52 -7.73 -3.25
C LEU A 115 13.65 -8.62 -2.69
N PRO A 116 13.80 -8.75 -1.36
CA PRO A 116 12.89 -8.29 -0.30
C PRO A 116 13.09 -6.84 0.16
N ILE A 117 13.89 -6.00 -0.51
CA ILE A 117 14.28 -4.68 0.02
C ILE A 117 13.08 -3.79 0.40
N ALA A 118 12.01 -3.77 -0.41
CA ALA A 118 10.81 -3.02 -0.07
C ALA A 118 10.17 -3.51 1.25
N TYR A 119 10.16 -4.83 1.51
CA TYR A 119 9.65 -5.38 2.77
C TYR A 119 10.53 -5.00 3.96
N ASP A 120 11.85 -5.00 3.79
CA ASP A 120 12.78 -4.57 4.83
C ASP A 120 12.58 -3.10 5.19
N ASP A 121 12.28 -2.25 4.19
CA ASP A 121 11.98 -0.83 4.39
C ASP A 121 10.63 -0.63 5.10
N CYS A 122 9.60 -1.37 4.69
CA CYS A 122 8.30 -1.38 5.36
C CYS A 122 8.43 -1.83 6.82
N TYR A 123 9.18 -2.91 7.08
CA TYR A 123 9.44 -3.38 8.44
C TYR A 123 10.22 -2.34 9.27
N SER A 124 11.27 -1.75 8.68
CA SER A 124 12.05 -0.67 9.32
C SER A 124 11.17 0.53 9.70
N SER A 125 10.13 0.84 8.92
CA SER A 125 9.18 1.91 9.24
C SER A 125 8.29 1.61 10.45
N ILE A 126 7.92 0.34 10.64
CA ILE A 126 7.14 -0.12 11.80
C ILE A 126 8.03 -0.11 13.06
N GLU A 127 9.29 -0.57 12.93
CA GLU A 127 10.28 -0.46 14.02
C GLU A 127 10.60 1.00 14.37
N TRP A 128 10.69 1.88 13.36
CA TRP A 128 10.85 3.30 13.59
C TRP A 128 9.68 3.87 14.38
N LEU A 129 8.44 3.53 14.02
CA LEU A 129 7.26 3.99 14.73
C LEU A 129 7.28 3.54 16.20
N SER A 130 7.66 2.29 16.48
CA SER A 130 7.72 1.77 17.86
C SER A 130 8.82 2.43 18.71
N HIS A 131 9.97 2.78 18.11
CA HIS A 131 11.12 3.34 18.83
C HIS A 131 11.16 4.88 18.87
N LYS A 132 10.65 5.58 17.86
CA LYS A 132 10.79 7.04 17.67
C LYS A 132 9.54 7.84 17.95
N ALA A 133 8.38 7.20 18.13
CA ALA A 133 7.12 7.90 18.38
C ALA A 133 7.14 8.92 19.53
N ARG A 134 8.03 8.78 20.50
CA ARG A 134 8.12 9.74 21.63
C ARG A 134 8.98 10.98 21.37
N SER A 135 9.60 11.09 20.20
CA SER A 135 10.47 12.22 19.85
C SER A 135 9.89 13.16 18.80
N ASP A 136 8.80 12.76 18.16
CA ASP A 136 8.11 13.56 17.15
C ASP A 136 6.79 14.11 17.74
N PRO A 137 6.57 15.44 17.77
CA PRO A 137 5.37 16.03 18.38
C PRO A 137 4.03 15.60 17.78
N TRP A 138 4.01 15.09 16.54
CA TRP A 138 2.77 14.58 15.94
C TRP A 138 2.40 13.20 16.49
N LEU A 139 3.38 12.46 17.00
CA LEU A 139 3.20 11.15 17.60
C LEU A 139 2.97 11.22 19.12
N ASP A 140 3.04 12.41 19.73
CA ASP A 140 2.63 12.63 21.13
C ASP A 140 1.15 12.27 21.38
N LYS A 141 0.32 12.32 20.32
CA LYS A 141 -1.09 11.94 20.34
C LYS A 141 -1.34 10.57 19.71
N ALA A 142 -0.31 9.77 19.46
CA ALA A 142 -0.47 8.46 18.84
C ALA A 142 -0.79 7.38 19.89
N ASP A 143 -1.87 6.64 19.68
CA ASP A 143 -2.15 5.40 20.39
C ASP A 143 -1.43 4.24 19.69
N LEU A 144 -0.20 3.93 20.13
CA LEU A 144 0.60 2.83 19.59
C LEU A 144 0.08 1.44 19.99
N SER A 145 -0.96 1.34 20.81
CA SER A 145 -1.68 0.07 21.01
C SER A 145 -2.67 -0.20 19.87
N ARG A 146 -2.99 0.83 19.07
CA ARG A 146 -3.91 0.79 17.92
C ARG A 146 -3.20 1.16 16.62
N VAL A 147 -2.27 0.28 16.21
CA VAL A 147 -1.55 0.39 14.94
C VAL A 147 -2.17 -0.53 13.89
N PHE A 148 -2.51 0.04 12.74
CA PHE A 148 -3.09 -0.65 11.60
C PHE A 148 -2.14 -0.59 10.42
N LEU A 149 -2.09 -1.66 9.63
CA LEU A 149 -1.35 -1.70 8.38
C LEU A 149 -2.33 -1.70 7.21
N SER A 150 -2.02 -0.94 6.17
CA SER A 150 -2.81 -0.90 4.95
C SER A 150 -1.92 -0.62 3.74
N GLY A 151 -2.42 -0.96 2.57
CA GLY A 151 -1.77 -0.66 1.30
C GLY A 151 -2.65 -1.12 0.15
N ASP A 152 -2.34 -0.63 -1.04
CA ASP A 152 -3.05 -0.96 -2.27
C ASP A 152 -2.11 -1.66 -3.26
N SER A 153 -2.64 -2.52 -4.12
CA SER A 153 -1.86 -3.17 -5.19
C SER A 153 -0.58 -3.81 -4.63
N ALA A 154 0.62 -3.42 -5.09
CA ALA A 154 1.89 -3.88 -4.55
C ALA A 154 2.16 -3.52 -3.08
N GLY A 155 1.56 -2.46 -2.55
CA GLY A 155 1.64 -2.11 -1.14
C GLY A 155 0.75 -2.99 -0.24
N GLY A 156 -0.30 -3.58 -0.81
CA GLY A 156 -1.14 -4.61 -0.17
C GLY A 156 -0.78 -6.04 -0.57
N ASN A 157 0.44 -6.26 -1.11
CA ASN A 157 0.74 -7.31 -2.09
C ASN A 157 0.20 -8.72 -1.83
N ILE A 158 -0.28 -9.32 -2.93
CA ILE A 158 -0.62 -10.72 -3.18
C ILE A 158 -0.30 -10.97 -4.68
N VAL A 159 0.23 -12.13 -5.13
CA VAL A 159 -0.21 -12.92 -6.34
C VAL A 159 0.55 -14.27 -6.53
N HIS A 160 -0.19 -15.38 -6.79
CA HIS A 160 0.30 -16.55 -7.56
C HIS A 160 -0.76 -17.23 -8.45
N GLN A 161 -0.34 -17.73 -9.63
CA GLN A 161 -1.06 -18.53 -10.66
C GLN A 161 -2.29 -17.92 -11.34
N ARG A 162 -2.21 -17.54 -12.64
CA ARG A 162 -3.26 -16.83 -13.43
C ARG A 162 -4.70 -17.19 -13.06
N THR A 163 -5.54 -16.19 -12.82
CA THR A 163 -6.97 -16.40 -12.60
C THR A 163 -7.76 -16.40 -13.91
N GLU A 164 -9.04 -16.80 -13.88
CA GLU A 164 -9.92 -16.78 -15.04
C GLU A 164 -10.08 -15.37 -15.62
N GLY A 165 -10.22 -14.35 -14.76
CA GLY A 165 -10.25 -12.94 -15.13
C GLY A 165 -8.96 -12.45 -15.80
N GLU A 166 -7.80 -12.92 -15.37
CA GLU A 166 -6.52 -12.65 -16.07
C GLU A 166 -6.44 -13.35 -17.43
N MET A 167 -7.24 -14.38 -17.68
CA MET A 167 -7.28 -15.11 -18.95
C MET A 167 -8.40 -14.61 -19.88
N ALA A 168 -9.20 -13.63 -19.45
CA ALA A 168 -10.30 -13.07 -20.22
C ALA A 168 -9.84 -12.17 -21.38
N ASP A 169 -10.64 -12.11 -22.45
CA ASP A 169 -10.40 -11.22 -23.58
C ASP A 169 -10.38 -9.75 -23.12
N GLY A 170 -9.29 -9.04 -23.42
CA GLY A 170 -9.09 -7.64 -23.03
C GLY A 170 -8.10 -7.43 -21.87
N ALA A 171 -7.86 -8.44 -21.03
CA ALA A 171 -6.91 -8.35 -19.90
C ALA A 171 -5.43 -8.50 -20.32
N ALA A 172 -5.15 -8.86 -21.58
CA ALA A 172 -3.80 -9.18 -22.06
C ALA A 172 -2.78 -8.04 -21.86
N GLY A 173 -3.24 -6.78 -21.96
CA GLY A 173 -2.40 -5.61 -21.72
C GLY A 173 -1.98 -5.49 -20.26
N ASP A 174 -2.96 -5.56 -19.35
CA ASP A 174 -2.75 -5.45 -17.89
C ASP A 174 -1.93 -6.63 -17.36
N VAL A 175 -2.20 -7.82 -17.87
CA VAL A 175 -1.43 -9.03 -17.60
C VAL A 175 0.03 -8.87 -18.00
N LYS A 176 0.30 -8.37 -19.20
CA LYS A 176 1.68 -8.15 -19.67
C LYS A 176 2.39 -7.08 -18.84
N MET A 177 1.68 -6.02 -18.45
CA MET A 177 2.19 -5.00 -17.54
C MET A 177 2.54 -5.59 -16.17
N ASN A 178 1.63 -6.36 -15.59
CA ASN A 178 1.82 -7.03 -14.30
C ASN A 178 3.01 -8.01 -14.35
N ASP A 179 3.15 -8.79 -15.42
CA ASP A 179 4.32 -9.64 -15.66
C ASP A 179 5.62 -8.88 -15.69
N LEU A 180 5.62 -7.73 -16.36
CA LEU A 180 6.80 -6.89 -16.44
C LEU A 180 7.18 -6.35 -15.06
N PHE A 181 6.22 -5.82 -14.30
CA PHE A 181 6.49 -5.38 -12.93
C PHE A 181 7.06 -6.51 -12.08
N TRP A 182 6.44 -7.69 -12.09
CA TRP A 182 6.98 -8.83 -11.36
C TRP A 182 8.40 -9.23 -11.80
N SER A 183 8.68 -9.23 -13.11
CA SER A 183 10.02 -9.51 -13.63
C SER A 183 11.09 -8.52 -13.14
N GLN A 184 10.70 -7.26 -12.90
CA GLN A 184 11.59 -6.22 -12.40
C GLN A 184 11.71 -6.25 -10.88
N SER A 185 10.70 -6.73 -10.17
CA SER A 185 10.61 -6.68 -8.70
C SER A 185 11.15 -7.92 -8.00
N LEU A 186 11.01 -9.10 -8.59
CA LEU A 186 11.47 -10.34 -7.98
C LEU A 186 13.00 -10.39 -7.84
N PRO A 187 13.54 -11.11 -6.83
CA PRO A 187 14.97 -11.39 -6.76
C PRO A 187 15.48 -12.04 -8.05
N GLU A 188 16.74 -11.77 -8.41
CA GLU A 188 17.35 -12.39 -9.58
C GLU A 188 17.34 -13.92 -9.47
N GLY A 189 16.97 -14.59 -10.56
CA GLY A 189 16.84 -16.06 -10.60
C GLY A 189 15.59 -16.62 -9.92
N SER A 190 14.74 -15.77 -9.32
CA SER A 190 13.46 -16.19 -8.73
C SER A 190 12.33 -16.20 -9.77
N ASN A 191 11.18 -16.73 -9.36
CA ASN A 191 9.95 -16.76 -10.13
C ASN A 191 8.75 -16.35 -9.25
N ARG A 192 7.53 -16.59 -9.74
CA ARG A 192 6.28 -16.28 -9.02
C ARG A 192 5.95 -17.20 -7.84
N ASP A 193 6.81 -18.15 -7.51
CA ASP A 193 6.72 -18.94 -6.26
C ASP A 193 7.53 -18.29 -5.13
N TYR A 194 8.17 -17.16 -5.39
CA TYR A 194 8.74 -16.34 -4.33
C TYR A 194 7.68 -15.98 -3.29
N TYR A 195 7.97 -16.15 -2.00
CA TYR A 195 6.99 -15.97 -0.91
C TYR A 195 6.37 -14.57 -0.85
N GLY A 196 7.10 -13.53 -1.29
CA GLY A 196 6.57 -12.17 -1.41
C GLY A 196 5.61 -11.95 -2.58
N CYS A 197 5.55 -12.92 -3.50
CA CYS A 197 4.60 -12.97 -4.60
C CYS A 197 3.48 -13.95 -4.22
N ASN A 198 3.83 -15.20 -3.95
CA ASN A 198 2.87 -16.25 -3.62
C ASN A 198 2.59 -16.35 -2.12
N PHE A 199 1.43 -15.86 -1.67
CA PHE A 199 0.99 -15.97 -0.28
C PHE A 199 0.80 -17.43 0.18
N GLU A 200 0.60 -18.39 -0.73
CA GLU A 200 0.47 -19.81 -0.38
C GLU A 200 1.80 -20.43 0.08
N MET A 201 2.92 -19.80 -0.28
CA MET A 201 4.26 -20.20 0.15
C MET A 201 4.60 -19.68 1.56
N ALA A 202 3.66 -19.00 2.23
CA ALA A 202 3.84 -18.60 3.62
C ALA A 202 3.84 -19.81 4.57
N GLU A 203 5.00 -20.10 5.14
CA GLU A 203 5.22 -21.21 6.08
C GLU A 203 5.00 -20.77 7.54
N LEU A 204 3.78 -20.35 7.87
CA LEU A 204 3.39 -20.07 9.26
C LEU A 204 2.71 -21.29 9.91
N SER A 205 3.01 -21.52 11.18
CA SER A 205 2.38 -22.54 12.02
C SER A 205 0.90 -22.20 12.31
N PRO A 206 0.07 -23.20 12.71
CA PRO A 206 -1.31 -22.94 13.13
C PRO A 206 -1.44 -21.93 14.28
N VAL A 207 -0.43 -21.89 15.18
CA VAL A 207 -0.39 -20.97 16.31
C VAL A 207 -0.13 -19.53 15.84
N GLU A 208 0.72 -19.33 14.85
CA GLU A 208 0.95 -18.02 14.23
C GLU A 208 -0.29 -17.54 13.47
N TRP A 209 -0.94 -18.41 12.68
CA TRP A 209 -2.20 -18.05 12.01
C TRP A 209 -3.32 -17.67 12.99
N SER A 210 -3.39 -18.32 14.15
CA SER A 210 -4.38 -17.99 15.18
C SER A 210 -4.17 -16.61 15.84
N GLN A 211 -2.98 -16.04 15.68
CA GLN A 211 -2.58 -14.72 16.17
C GLN A 211 -2.60 -13.66 15.06
N PHE A 212 -2.85 -14.06 13.80
CA PHE A 212 -2.91 -13.13 12.69
C PHE A 212 -4.02 -12.09 12.91
N PRO A 213 -3.78 -10.80 12.63
CA PRO A 213 -4.75 -9.73 12.89
C PRO A 213 -6.01 -9.89 12.04
N ALA A 214 -7.07 -9.19 12.43
CA ALA A 214 -8.25 -9.04 11.58
C ALA A 214 -7.87 -8.38 10.25
N VAL A 215 -8.47 -8.84 9.15
CA VAL A 215 -8.18 -8.34 7.79
C VAL A 215 -9.46 -7.95 7.09
N VAL A 216 -9.42 -6.82 6.39
CA VAL A 216 -10.41 -6.47 5.36
C VAL A 216 -9.68 -6.38 4.03
N VAL A 217 -10.16 -7.12 3.04
CA VAL A 217 -9.68 -7.07 1.65
C VAL A 217 -10.69 -6.27 0.84
N TYR A 218 -10.24 -5.16 0.26
CA TYR A 218 -11.04 -4.33 -0.63
C TYR A 218 -10.66 -4.67 -2.08
N VAL A 219 -11.65 -4.89 -2.94
CA VAL A 219 -11.45 -5.18 -4.36
C VAL A 219 -12.33 -4.28 -5.22
N ALA A 220 -11.82 -3.87 -6.38
CA ALA A 220 -12.59 -3.14 -7.38
C ALA A 220 -13.21 -4.13 -8.37
N GLY A 221 -14.49 -3.97 -8.70
CA GLY A 221 -15.26 -4.93 -9.49
C GLY A 221 -14.76 -5.09 -10.92
N LEU A 222 -14.20 -4.03 -11.50
CA LEU A 222 -13.65 -3.99 -12.86
C LEU A 222 -12.12 -4.24 -12.89
N ASP A 223 -11.51 -4.55 -11.74
CA ASP A 223 -10.08 -4.78 -11.63
C ASP A 223 -9.70 -6.21 -12.06
N PHE A 224 -8.69 -6.34 -12.94
CA PHE A 224 -8.15 -7.63 -13.35
C PHE A 224 -7.51 -8.41 -12.19
N LEU A 225 -7.18 -7.74 -11.08
CA LEU A 225 -6.68 -8.37 -9.85
C LEU A 225 -7.79 -8.71 -8.84
N LYS A 226 -9.06 -8.43 -9.13
CA LYS A 226 -10.18 -8.67 -8.19
C LYS A 226 -10.19 -10.08 -7.64
N GLU A 227 -10.09 -11.07 -8.53
CA GLU A 227 -10.13 -12.49 -8.18
C GLU A 227 -8.98 -12.86 -7.22
N ARG A 228 -7.85 -12.15 -7.28
CA ARG A 228 -6.74 -12.33 -6.33
C ARG A 228 -7.06 -11.90 -4.93
N GLY A 229 -7.68 -10.72 -4.79
CA GLY A 229 -8.13 -10.26 -3.48
C GLY A 229 -9.13 -11.24 -2.87
N ALA A 230 -10.07 -11.75 -3.67
CA ALA A 230 -11.02 -12.76 -3.22
C ALA A 230 -10.33 -14.07 -2.80
N MET A 231 -9.42 -14.60 -3.61
CA MET A 231 -8.63 -15.81 -3.28
C MET A 231 -7.82 -15.64 -1.99
N TYR A 232 -7.23 -14.47 -1.77
CA TYR A 232 -6.47 -14.19 -0.54
C TYR A 232 -7.36 -14.15 0.70
N ALA A 233 -8.53 -13.51 0.60
CA ALA A 233 -9.51 -13.52 1.69
C ALA A 233 -9.92 -14.95 2.04
N GLU A 234 -10.22 -15.79 1.04
CA GLU A 234 -10.51 -17.21 1.25
C GLU A 234 -9.32 -17.97 1.86
N PHE A 235 -8.10 -17.69 1.41
CA PHE A 235 -6.89 -18.31 1.95
C PHE A 235 -6.74 -18.01 3.44
N LEU A 236 -6.86 -16.75 3.85
CA LEU A 236 -6.79 -16.36 5.26
C LEU A 236 -7.87 -17.06 6.10
N GLN A 237 -9.10 -17.14 5.57
CA GLN A 237 -10.19 -17.88 6.23
C GLN A 237 -9.83 -19.37 6.40
N LYS A 238 -9.29 -20.01 5.36
CA LYS A 238 -8.84 -21.42 5.41
C LYS A 238 -7.70 -21.64 6.40
N LYS A 239 -6.83 -20.64 6.61
CA LYS A 239 -5.76 -20.68 7.62
C LYS A 239 -6.25 -20.44 9.05
N GLY A 240 -7.52 -20.08 9.24
CA GLY A 240 -8.12 -19.89 10.56
C GLY A 240 -7.96 -18.49 11.14
N VAL A 241 -7.69 -17.48 10.30
CA VAL A 241 -7.71 -16.07 10.72
C VAL A 241 -9.12 -15.70 11.18
N LYS A 242 -9.23 -15.16 12.40
CA LYS A 242 -10.50 -15.03 13.12
C LYS A 242 -11.51 -14.11 12.44
N GLU A 243 -11.04 -13.03 11.84
CA GLU A 243 -11.88 -12.04 11.19
C GLU A 243 -11.28 -11.67 9.84
N VAL A 244 -11.95 -12.09 8.76
CA VAL A 244 -11.59 -11.77 7.38
C VAL A 244 -12.84 -11.32 6.64
N LYS A 245 -12.84 -10.09 6.16
CA LYS A 245 -13.93 -9.52 5.35
C LYS A 245 -13.43 -9.24 3.94
N LEU A 246 -14.26 -9.52 2.94
CA LEU A 246 -14.07 -9.11 1.56
C LEU A 246 -15.12 -8.05 1.24
N VAL A 247 -14.70 -6.93 0.67
CA VAL A 247 -15.58 -5.82 0.25
C VAL A 247 -15.28 -5.53 -1.21
N GLU A 248 -16.31 -5.59 -2.04
CA GLU A 248 -16.22 -5.27 -3.48
C GLU A 248 -16.88 -3.93 -3.75
N GLU A 249 -16.21 -3.09 -4.54
CA GLU A 249 -16.77 -1.89 -5.15
C GLU A 249 -16.98 -2.15 -6.65
N GLU A 250 -18.18 -2.60 -7.01
CA GLU A 250 -18.47 -3.25 -8.31
C GLU A 250 -18.14 -2.38 -9.53
N GLY A 251 -18.32 -1.06 -9.43
CA GLY A 251 -18.20 -0.13 -10.55
C GLY A 251 -16.80 0.46 -10.78
N GLU A 252 -15.85 0.14 -9.91
CA GLU A 252 -14.56 0.81 -9.89
C GLU A 252 -13.43 -0.02 -10.49
N SER A 253 -12.41 0.68 -11.00
CA SER A 253 -11.22 0.10 -11.61
C SER A 253 -10.05 0.02 -10.62
N HIS A 254 -8.94 -0.62 -11.03
CA HIS A 254 -7.73 -0.73 -10.21
C HIS A 254 -7.32 0.63 -9.63
N ILE A 255 -7.10 0.68 -8.31
CA ILE A 255 -6.65 1.85 -7.54
C ILE A 255 -7.44 3.15 -7.78
N TYR A 256 -8.75 3.04 -8.03
CA TYR A 256 -9.64 4.18 -8.28
C TYR A 256 -9.50 5.29 -7.23
N HIS A 257 -9.22 4.95 -5.97
CA HIS A 257 -9.05 5.91 -4.88
C HIS A 257 -7.84 6.83 -5.03
N VAL A 258 -6.84 6.41 -5.81
CA VAL A 258 -5.66 7.22 -6.14
C VAL A 258 -5.94 8.11 -7.35
N PHE A 259 -6.64 7.61 -8.36
CA PHE A 259 -6.95 8.37 -9.58
C PHE A 259 -8.10 9.36 -9.39
N HIS A 260 -9.05 9.03 -8.52
CA HIS A 260 -10.25 9.80 -8.25
C HIS A 260 -10.45 10.04 -6.75
N PRO A 261 -9.49 10.69 -6.06
CA PRO A 261 -9.49 10.77 -4.59
C PRO A 261 -10.69 11.51 -3.99
N LYS A 262 -11.47 12.22 -4.82
CA LYS A 262 -12.67 12.98 -4.42
C LYS A 262 -13.99 12.33 -4.89
N SER A 263 -13.94 11.13 -5.46
CA SER A 263 -15.15 10.42 -5.91
C SER A 263 -15.98 9.92 -4.72
N GLU A 264 -17.26 9.65 -4.97
CA GLU A 264 -18.16 9.06 -3.96
C GLU A 264 -17.68 7.69 -3.51
N ALA A 265 -17.20 6.85 -4.44
CA ALA A 265 -16.62 5.54 -4.12
C ALA A 265 -15.39 5.66 -3.22
N THR A 266 -14.52 6.65 -3.45
CA THR A 266 -13.35 6.87 -2.59
C THR A 266 -13.75 7.30 -1.18
N HIS A 267 -14.73 8.19 -1.06
CA HIS A 267 -15.26 8.56 0.25
C HIS A 267 -15.92 7.37 0.97
N LEU A 268 -16.59 6.49 0.22
CA LEU A 268 -17.15 5.25 0.77
C LEU A 268 -16.06 4.32 1.29
N LEU A 269 -14.99 4.10 0.53
CA LEU A 269 -13.82 3.33 0.96
C LEU A 269 -13.22 3.90 2.26
N GLN A 270 -13.00 5.21 2.33
CA GLN A 270 -12.48 5.87 3.53
C GLN A 270 -13.40 5.66 4.74
N LYS A 271 -14.71 5.72 4.54
CA LYS A 271 -15.69 5.46 5.60
C LYS A 271 -15.66 4.00 6.08
N GLN A 272 -15.50 3.05 5.17
CA GLN A 272 -15.39 1.63 5.49
C GLN A 272 -14.08 1.35 6.24
N MET A 273 -12.95 1.90 5.80
CA MET A 273 -11.66 1.81 6.49
C MET A 273 -11.73 2.44 7.89
N SER A 274 -12.34 3.62 8.01
CA SER A 274 -12.59 4.29 9.29
C SER A 274 -13.41 3.41 10.24
N SER A 275 -14.48 2.79 9.73
CA SER A 275 -15.32 1.89 10.53
C SER A 275 -14.57 0.65 11.01
N PHE A 276 -13.64 0.11 10.21
CA PHE A 276 -12.77 -0.99 10.64
C PHE A 276 -11.76 -0.55 11.70
N ILE A 277 -11.10 0.60 11.53
CA ILE A 277 -10.15 1.14 12.51
C ILE A 277 -10.84 1.34 13.88
N HIS A 278 -12.07 1.83 13.88
CA HIS A 278 -12.83 2.10 15.12
C HIS A 278 -13.57 0.89 15.71
N SER A 279 -13.50 -0.29 15.08
CA SER A 279 -14.02 -1.52 15.69
C SER A 279 -13.05 -2.21 16.63
N PHE A 280 -11.81 -1.71 16.74
CA PHE A 280 -10.75 -2.18 17.66
C PHE A 280 -10.24 -1.04 18.52
#